data_AF-A0A938EC57-F1
#
_entry.id   AF-A0A938EC57-F1
#
_cell.length_a   1.000
_cell.length_b   1.000
_cell.length_c   1.000
_cell.angle_alpha   90.00
_cell.angle_beta   90.00
_cell.angle_gamma   90.00
#
_symmetry.space_group_name_H-M   'P 1'
#
loop_
_entity.id
_entity.type
_entity.pdbx_description
1 polymer ?
#
loop_
_entity_poly.entity_id
_entity_poly.type
_entity_poly.pdbx_seq_one_letter_code
_entity_poly.pdbx_strand_id
1 'polypeptide(L)'
;YLDEVKSGTLWAYAALAEGGTPLWDADLRGGVALVLGAEGKGIRPLVRRSCDGAISIPLAPAVESLNVSVAAAVLVLEAARQRRAVG
;
A
#
# COMPACT_ATOMS: atom_id res chain seq x y z
N TYR A 1 7.71 -4.99 15.24
CA TYR A 1 6.81 -4.04 14.57
C TYR A 1 5.90 -4.67 13.53
N LEU A 2 6.31 -5.04 12.30
CA LEU A 2 5.34 -5.59 11.33
C LEU A 2 4.68 -6.89 11.81
N ASP A 3 5.47 -7.78 12.42
CA ASP A 3 4.95 -9.03 12.99
C ASP A 3 4.04 -8.80 14.22
N GLU A 4 4.11 -7.62 14.84
CA GLU A 4 3.22 -7.24 15.96
C GLU A 4 1.94 -6.56 15.46
N VAL A 5 2.00 -5.91 14.29
CA VAL A 5 0.86 -5.24 13.65
C VAL A 5 -0.01 -6.25 12.90
N LYS A 6 0.60 -7.29 12.33
CA LYS A 6 -0.14 -8.36 11.68
C LYS A 6 -0.99 -9.10 12.70
N SER A 7 -2.27 -9.21 12.42
CA SER A 7 -3.23 -9.98 13.20
C SER A 7 -4.21 -10.65 12.24
N GLY A 8 -5.05 -11.56 12.75
CA GLY A 8 -6.08 -12.21 11.92
C GLY A 8 -7.06 -11.24 11.23
N THR A 9 -7.04 -9.97 11.60
CA THR A 9 -7.92 -8.92 11.03
C THR A 9 -7.17 -7.77 10.36
N LEU A 10 -5.83 -7.77 10.36
CA LEU A 10 -5.01 -6.67 9.82
C LEU A 10 -3.92 -7.18 8.87
N TRP A 11 -4.02 -6.78 7.60
CA TRP A 11 -3.12 -7.17 6.51
C TRP A 11 -2.13 -6.04 6.19
N ALA A 12 -0.83 -6.35 6.16
CA ALA A 12 0.22 -5.40 5.84
C ALA A 12 0.55 -5.41 4.34
N TYR A 13 0.37 -4.26 3.67
CA TYR A 13 0.67 -4.10 2.25
C TYR A 13 1.82 -3.13 2.03
N ALA A 14 2.85 -3.58 1.30
CA ALA A 14 3.92 -2.72 0.82
C ALA A 14 3.43 -1.83 -0.34
N ALA A 15 3.50 -0.51 -0.19
CA ALA A 15 3.22 0.43 -1.27
C ALA A 15 4.45 0.57 -2.17
N LEU A 16 4.34 0.08 -3.41
CA LEU A 16 5.41 0.09 -4.41
C LEU A 16 5.04 1.02 -5.56
N ALA A 17 6.05 1.61 -6.21
CA ALA A 17 5.83 2.33 -7.47
C ALA A 17 5.38 1.37 -8.59
N GLU A 18 5.92 0.16 -8.62
CA GLU A 18 5.63 -0.85 -9.64
C GLU A 18 5.61 -2.27 -9.05
N GLY A 19 5.00 -3.21 -9.78
CA GLY A 19 5.03 -4.64 -9.46
C GLY A 19 4.20 -5.06 -8.25
N GLY A 20 3.36 -4.17 -7.70
CA GLY A 20 2.30 -4.52 -6.76
C GLY A 20 0.93 -4.56 -7.45
N THR A 21 -0.08 -5.15 -6.81
CA THR A 21 -1.46 -5.12 -7.30
C THR A 21 -1.95 -3.68 -7.41
N PRO A 22 -2.51 -3.24 -8.55
CA PRO A 22 -3.07 -1.89 -8.67
C PRO A 22 -4.08 -1.60 -7.57
N LEU A 23 -4.05 -0.39 -7.00
CA LEU A 23 -4.87 -0.03 -5.83
C LEU A 23 -6.38 -0.27 -5.98
N TRP A 24 -6.91 -0.14 -7.21
CA TRP A 24 -8.33 -0.36 -7.50
C TRP A 24 -8.70 -1.83 -7.66
N ASP A 25 -7.71 -2.70 -7.90
CA ASP A 25 -7.88 -4.16 -7.98
C ASP A 25 -7.60 -4.85 -6.64
N ALA A 26 -6.93 -4.15 -5.72
CA ALA A 26 -6.65 -4.64 -4.37
C ALA A 26 -7.91 -4.59 -3.48
N ASP A 27 -8.11 -5.63 -2.67
CA ASP A 27 -9.16 -5.62 -1.64
C ASP A 27 -8.69 -4.86 -0.39
N LEU A 28 -9.15 -3.61 -0.27
CA LEU A 28 -8.84 -2.71 0.84
C LEU A 28 -10.02 -2.52 1.81
N ARG A 29 -11.05 -3.37 1.70
CA ARG A 29 -12.28 -3.27 2.51
C ARG A 29 -12.04 -3.68 3.96
N GLY A 30 -11.13 -4.62 4.19
CA GLY A 30 -10.77 -5.12 5.53
C GLY A 30 -9.79 -4.20 6.30
N GLY A 31 -9.28 -4.71 7.42
CA GLY A 31 -8.19 -4.06 8.14
C GLY A 31 -6.91 -4.07 7.31
N VAL A 32 -6.38 -2.89 7.02
CA VAL A 32 -5.21 -2.68 6.17
C VAL A 32 -4.17 -1.83 6.91
N ALA A 33 -2.92 -2.31 6.94
CA ALA A 33 -1.75 -1.56 7.35
C ALA A 33 -0.91 -1.24 6.10
N LEU A 34 -0.81 0.05 5.75
CA LEU A 34 -0.02 0.51 4.61
C LEU A 34 1.44 0.72 5.04
N VAL A 35 2.36 0.02 4.38
CA VAL A 35 3.79 0.15 4.61
C VAL A 35 4.36 1.02 3.50
N LEU A 36 4.81 2.21 3.87
CA LEU A 36 5.35 3.21 2.96
C LEU A 36 6.87 3.28 3.09
N GLY A 37 7.54 3.45 1.96
CA GLY A 37 9.00 3.57 1.90
C GLY A 37 9.50 4.94 2.33
N ALA A 38 10.80 5.03 2.58
CA ALA A 38 11.46 6.33 2.72
C ALA A 38 11.57 7.01 1.35
N GLU A 39 11.50 8.34 1.32
CA GLU A 39 11.65 9.10 0.09
C GLU A 39 12.98 8.76 -0.62
N GLY A 40 12.91 8.54 -1.93
CA GLY A 40 14.02 8.13 -2.80
C GLY A 40 14.50 6.68 -2.62
N LYS A 41 14.54 6.14 -1.40
CA LYS A 41 15.05 4.78 -1.12
C LYS A 41 13.99 3.68 -1.18
N GLY A 42 12.71 4.06 -1.13
CA GLY A 42 11.59 3.12 -1.11
C GLY A 42 11.58 2.24 0.15
N ILE A 43 10.98 1.06 0.01
CA ILE A 43 10.84 0.08 1.10
C ILE A 43 12.07 -0.84 1.11
N ARG A 44 12.68 -1.02 2.29
CA ARG A 44 13.81 -1.94 2.44
C ARG A 44 13.39 -3.37 2.07
N PRO A 45 14.22 -4.16 1.36
CA PRO A 45 13.85 -5.50 0.90
C PRO A 45 13.35 -6.43 2.01
N LEU A 46 13.95 -6.38 3.21
CA LEU A 46 13.52 -7.18 4.35
C LEU A 46 12.10 -6.80 4.81
N VAL A 47 11.81 -5.50 4.91
CA VAL A 47 10.50 -4.98 5.30
C VAL A 47 9.44 -5.38 4.27
N ARG A 48 9.76 -5.30 2.97
CA ARG A 48 8.88 -5.75 1.89
C ARG A 48 8.56 -7.24 2.02
N ARG A 49 9.56 -8.08 2.29
CA ARG A 49 9.35 -9.53 2.50
C ARG A 49 8.52 -9.86 3.73
N SER A 50 8.53 -8.99 4.73
CA SER A 50 7.68 -9.10 5.91
C SER A 50 6.25 -8.60 5.68
N CYS A 51 5.89 -8.06 4.50
CA CYS A 51 4.49 -7.69 4.21
C CYS A 51 3.69 -8.90 3.71
N ASP A 52 2.36 -8.88 3.88
CA ASP A 52 1.46 -9.93 3.36
C ASP A 52 1.24 -9.81 1.86
N GLY A 53 1.37 -8.59 1.33
CA GLY A 53 1.30 -8.33 -0.10
C GLY A 53 1.93 -7.01 -0.47
N ALA A 54 1.80 -6.65 -1.75
CA ALA A 54 2.22 -5.38 -2.29
C ALA A 54 1.12 -4.77 -3.15
N ILE A 55 0.97 -3.46 -3.04
CA ILE A 55 0.04 -2.66 -3.83
C ILE A 55 0.81 -1.58 -4.58
N SER A 56 0.28 -1.15 -5.72
CA SER A 56 0.87 -0.09 -6.52
C SER A 56 -0.15 0.99 -6.89
N ILE A 57 0.34 2.21 -7.07
CA ILE A 57 -0.40 3.28 -7.72
C ILE A 57 0.09 3.31 -9.16
N PRO A 58 -0.73 2.96 -10.17
CA PRO A 58 -0.26 3.03 -11.55
C PRO A 58 0.07 4.47 -11.94
N LEU A 59 1.30 4.67 -12.40
CA LEU A 59 1.83 5.97 -12.81
C LEU A 59 2.04 6.01 -14.31
N ALA A 60 2.11 7.21 -14.87
CA ALA A 60 2.54 7.37 -16.25
C ALA A 60 4.01 6.91 -16.42
N PRO A 61 4.42 6.38 -17.59
CA PRO A 61 5.76 5.83 -17.78
C PRO A 61 6.94 6.77 -17.45
N ALA A 62 6.72 8.08 -17.53
CA ALA A 62 7.74 9.09 -17.23
C ALA A 62 7.85 9.45 -15.73
N VAL A 63 7.02 8.86 -14.87
CA VAL A 63 6.94 9.18 -13.44
C VAL A 63 7.38 7.97 -12.62
N GLU A 64 8.59 8.04 -12.07
CA GLU A 64 9.16 6.94 -11.29
C GLU A 64 8.45 6.71 -9.95
N SER A 65 8.01 7.79 -9.29
CA SER A 65 7.33 7.69 -8.00
C SER A 65 6.55 8.96 -7.67
N LEU A 66 5.63 8.84 -6.71
CA LEU A 66 4.98 9.97 -6.07
C LEU A 66 5.68 10.31 -4.76
N ASN A 67 5.50 11.55 -4.30
CA ASN A 67 5.83 11.89 -2.92
C ASN A 67 5.11 10.94 -1.95
N VAL A 68 5.79 10.53 -0.88
CA VAL A 68 5.29 9.52 0.07
C VAL A 68 3.94 9.91 0.70
N SER A 69 3.74 11.20 1.00
CA SER A 69 2.48 11.69 1.57
C SER A 69 1.33 11.65 0.56
N VAL A 70 1.62 11.93 -0.72
CA VAL A 70 0.64 11.85 -1.81
C VAL A 70 0.25 10.40 -2.05
N ALA A 71 1.23 9.49 -2.09
CA ALA A 71 0.97 8.06 -2.22
C ALA A 71 0.10 7.55 -1.06
N ALA A 72 0.42 7.94 0.17
CA ALA A 72 -0.37 7.60 1.36
C ALA A 72 -1.82 8.13 1.24
N ALA A 73 -1.99 9.40 0.86
CA ALA A 73 -3.32 10.00 0.71
C ALA A 73 -4.18 9.28 -0.32
N VAL A 74 -3.61 8.96 -1.49
CA VAL A 74 -4.30 8.23 -2.56
C VAL A 74 -4.73 6.84 -2.09
N LEU A 75 -3.83 6.08 -1.45
CA LEU A 75 -4.13 4.72 -0.97
C LEU A 75 -5.19 4.71 0.14
N VAL A 76 -5.10 5.66 1.08
CA VAL A 76 -6.09 5.79 2.18
C VAL A 76 -7.47 6.17 1.64
N LEU A 77 -7.52 7.09 0.67
CA LEU A 77 -8.79 7.49 0.05
C LEU A 77 -9.42 6.36 -0.76
N GLU A 78 -8.62 5.55 -1.46
CA GLU A 78 -9.14 4.38 -2.17
C GLU A 78 -9.70 3.34 -1.18
N ALA A 79 -8.99 3.04 -0.09
CA ALA A 79 -9.52 2.17 0.95
C ALA A 79 -10.84 2.70 1.54
N ALA A 80 -10.92 4.02 1.78
CA ALA A 80 -12.14 4.66 2.26
C ALA A 80 -13.28 4.55 1.23
N ARG A 81 -13.00 4.72 -0.07
CA ARG A 81 -13.97 4.57 -1.16
C ARG A 81 -14.51 3.14 -1.22
N GLN A 82 -13.64 2.14 -1.20
CA GLN A 82 -14.05 0.73 -1.22
C GLN A 82 -14.90 0.36 -0.01
N ARG A 83 -14.54 0.83 1.19
CA ARG A 83 -15.32 0.59 2.42
C ARG A 83 -16.70 1.23 2.40
N ARG A 84 -16.84 2.41 1.78
CA ARG A 84 -18.15 3.07 1.61
C ARG A 84 -19.07 2.36 0.64
N ALA A 85 -18.53 1.66 -0.36
CA ALA A 85 -19.34 0.89 -1.32
C ALA A 85 -19.91 -0.42 -0.75
N VAL A 86 -19.49 -0.81 0.46
CA VAL A 86 -19.91 -2.04 1.15
C VAL A 86 -20.99 -1.77 2.21
N GLY A 87 -21.34 -0.50 2.44
CA GLY A 87 -22.47 -0.07 3.27
C GLY A 87 -23.62 0.43 2.41
#